data_AF-A0A2A4YX48-F1
#
_entry.id   AF-A0A2A4YX48-F1
#
_cell.length_a   1.000
_cell.length_b   1.000
_cell.length_c   1.000
_cell.angle_alpha   90.00
_cell.angle_beta   90.00
_cell.angle_gamma   90.00
#
_symmetry.space_group_name_H-M   'P 1'
#
loop_
_entity.id
_entity.type
_entity.pdbx_description
1 polymer ?
#
loop_
_entity_poly.entity_id
_entity_poly.type
_entity_poly.pdbx_seq_one_letter_code
_entity_poly.pdbx_strand_id
1 'polypeptide(L)'
;MCYTKGMKDVAKPIGLIQRKNAYYIRMRVPVDLVDLIGRKEITRTLKTQDYKDACRRVASERVLINAEFDAARAEKKLSKNSNKTKAASKDMLSSMSREQMIALAVGWIKKQDEEHEDVVAAQSLSDGEWHEVLDTLRTDEGMAAYALKENDYCFCLPEAKNTLKEHRITYDQKTLAFKKLSRIFLEVYAGSAKRAVSRHKGELLAPDTYSHTSGLIASVRF
;
A
#
# COMPACT_ATOMS: atom_id res chain seq x y z
N MET A 1 79.47 -6.46 -10.35
CA MET A 1 79.16 -5.01 -10.39
C MET A 1 77.71 -4.82 -9.94
N CYS A 2 77.51 -3.91 -8.95
CA CYS A 2 76.28 -3.18 -8.61
C CYS A 2 75.13 -3.89 -7.86
N TYR A 3 75.22 -3.83 -6.52
CA TYR A 3 74.20 -3.69 -5.45
C TYR A 3 72.69 -3.88 -5.78
N THR A 4 71.93 -4.68 -5.02
CA THR A 4 71.28 -4.18 -3.78
C THR A 4 70.98 -5.31 -2.78
N LYS A 5 71.88 -5.42 -1.80
CA LYS A 5 71.68 -5.99 -0.48
C LYS A 5 70.78 -5.02 0.32
N GLY A 6 69.63 -5.49 0.80
CA GLY A 6 68.81 -4.79 1.80
C GLY A 6 67.61 -3.98 1.28
N MET A 7 66.47 -4.63 1.09
CA MET A 7 65.18 -3.97 1.33
C MET A 7 64.44 -4.77 2.40
N LYS A 8 64.07 -4.08 3.50
CA LYS A 8 63.23 -4.60 4.58
C LYS A 8 62.03 -5.32 3.97
N ASP A 9 61.74 -6.54 4.42
CA ASP A 9 60.54 -7.30 4.08
C ASP A 9 59.30 -6.44 4.37
N VAL A 10 58.84 -5.70 3.37
CA VAL A 10 57.59 -4.95 3.44
C VAL A 10 56.47 -5.94 3.22
N ALA A 11 55.65 -6.14 4.25
CA ALA A 11 54.53 -7.06 4.25
C ALA A 11 53.71 -6.89 2.96
N LYS A 12 53.58 -7.98 2.22
CA LYS A 12 52.87 -8.01 0.94
C LYS A 12 51.43 -7.50 1.12
N PRO A 13 50.99 -6.47 0.37
CA PRO A 13 49.63 -5.96 0.46
C PRO A 13 48.58 -7.04 0.25
N ILE A 14 47.53 -7.04 1.07
CA ILE A 14 46.46 -8.05 1.06
C ILE A 14 45.75 -8.02 -0.30
N GLY A 15 45.68 -9.20 -0.94
CA GLY A 15 45.01 -9.38 -2.23
C GLY A 15 45.90 -9.08 -3.45
N LEU A 16 47.17 -8.75 -3.26
CA LEU A 16 48.13 -8.59 -4.37
C LEU A 16 48.55 -9.96 -4.91
N ILE A 17 48.37 -10.17 -6.22
CA ILE A 17 48.70 -11.42 -6.91
C ILE A 17 49.56 -11.08 -8.13
N GLN A 18 50.67 -11.79 -8.30
CA GLN A 18 51.45 -11.73 -9.54
C GLN A 18 51.01 -12.87 -10.44
N ARG A 19 50.70 -12.59 -11.71
CA ARG A 19 50.45 -13.62 -12.73
C ARG A 19 51.26 -13.28 -13.97
N LYS A 20 52.09 -14.24 -14.41
CA LYS A 20 53.04 -14.06 -15.51
C LYS A 20 53.89 -12.80 -15.28
N ASN A 21 53.67 -11.76 -16.07
CA ASN A 21 54.45 -10.53 -16.07
C ASN A 21 53.63 -9.30 -15.64
N ALA A 22 52.57 -9.48 -14.84
CA ALA A 22 51.77 -8.37 -14.33
C ALA A 22 51.25 -8.63 -12.92
N TYR A 23 51.09 -7.55 -12.15
CA TYR A 23 50.42 -7.58 -10.85
C TYR A 23 48.93 -7.31 -10.97
N TYR A 24 48.16 -7.96 -10.10
CA TYR A 24 46.71 -7.91 -10.01
C TYR A 24 46.30 -7.70 -8.55
N ILE A 25 45.17 -7.04 -8.34
CA ILE A 25 44.46 -7.02 -7.06
C ILE A 25 43.25 -7.96 -7.15
N ARG A 26 43.10 -8.83 -6.16
CA ARG A 26 41.93 -9.69 -5.97
C ARG A 26 41.26 -9.33 -4.66
N MET A 27 40.00 -8.93 -4.72
CA MET A 27 39.18 -8.62 -3.54
C MET A 27 37.88 -9.39 -3.59
N ARG A 28 37.45 -9.87 -2.42
CA ARG A 28 36.17 -10.54 -2.26
C ARG A 28 35.04 -9.52 -2.23
N VAL A 29 33.96 -9.81 -2.93
CA VAL A 29 32.73 -9.02 -2.88
C VAL A 29 32.01 -9.32 -1.56
N PRO A 30 31.59 -8.29 -0.80
CA PRO A 30 30.76 -8.48 0.39
C PRO A 30 29.50 -9.31 0.08
N VAL A 31 29.11 -10.22 0.99
CA VAL A 31 28.01 -11.18 0.76
C VAL A 31 26.70 -10.48 0.39
N ASP A 32 26.45 -9.31 0.98
CA ASP A 32 25.28 -8.48 0.72
C ASP A 32 25.23 -7.90 -0.71
N LEU A 33 26.36 -7.84 -1.41
CA LEU A 33 26.48 -7.29 -2.76
C LEU A 33 26.69 -8.35 -3.84
N VAL A 34 26.89 -9.62 -3.47
CA VAL A 34 27.12 -10.71 -4.44
C VAL A 34 25.96 -10.83 -5.43
N ASP A 35 24.72 -10.77 -4.94
CA ASP A 35 23.52 -10.87 -5.80
C ASP A 35 23.36 -9.67 -6.73
N LEU A 36 23.83 -8.49 -6.31
CA LEU A 36 23.73 -7.25 -7.09
C LEU A 36 24.84 -7.14 -8.14
N ILE A 37 26.08 -7.52 -7.78
CA ILE A 37 27.26 -7.44 -8.65
C ILE A 37 27.38 -8.70 -9.54
N GLY A 38 26.72 -9.80 -9.17
CA GLY A 38 26.70 -11.06 -9.92
C GLY A 38 28.02 -11.85 -9.86
N ARG A 39 28.96 -11.45 -9.00
CA ARG A 39 30.29 -12.09 -8.86
C ARG A 39 30.71 -12.15 -7.40
N LYS A 40 31.46 -13.18 -7.04
CA LYS A 40 31.97 -13.39 -5.67
C LYS A 40 33.28 -12.63 -5.41
N GLU A 41 34.02 -12.30 -6.46
CA GLU A 41 35.34 -11.68 -6.37
C GLU A 41 35.61 -10.77 -7.57
N ILE A 42 36.32 -9.66 -7.31
CA ILE A 42 36.79 -8.72 -8.32
C ILE A 42 38.30 -8.89 -8.46
N THR A 43 38.76 -9.13 -9.68
CA THR A 43 40.18 -9.17 -10.03
C THR A 43 40.49 -8.07 -11.03
N ARG A 44 41.40 -7.15 -10.69
CA ARG A 44 41.85 -6.07 -11.58
C ARG A 44 43.35 -6.11 -11.79
N THR A 45 43.80 -5.80 -13.01
CA THR A 45 45.23 -5.65 -13.31
C THR A 45 45.72 -4.29 -12.84
N LEU A 46 46.90 -4.25 -12.22
CA LEU A 46 47.58 -3.02 -11.81
C LEU A 46 48.46 -2.44 -12.92
N LYS A 47 48.51 -3.10 -14.09
CA LYS A 47 49.26 -2.68 -15.29
C LYS A 47 50.72 -2.30 -14.99
N THR A 48 51.37 -3.06 -14.12
CA THR A 48 52.79 -2.87 -13.77
C THR A 48 53.46 -4.22 -13.54
N GLN A 49 54.77 -4.25 -13.77
CA GLN A 49 55.67 -5.38 -13.52
C GLN A 49 56.63 -5.07 -12.37
N ASP A 50 56.69 -3.81 -11.90
CA ASP A 50 57.47 -3.40 -10.74
C ASP A 50 56.64 -3.58 -9.46
N TYR A 51 57.20 -4.32 -8.50
CA TYR A 51 56.61 -4.58 -7.20
C TYR A 51 56.36 -3.30 -6.40
N LYS A 52 57.27 -2.31 -6.44
CA LYS A 52 57.12 -1.06 -5.69
C LYS A 52 55.94 -0.25 -6.18
N ASP A 53 55.83 -0.13 -7.50
CA ASP A 53 54.69 0.53 -8.14
C ASP A 53 53.40 -0.26 -7.96
N ALA A 54 53.45 -1.60 -7.97
CA ALA A 54 52.29 -2.43 -7.66
C ALA A 54 51.77 -2.14 -6.25
N CYS A 55 52.63 -2.08 -5.23
CA CYS A 55 52.23 -1.80 -3.85
C CYS A 55 51.53 -0.43 -3.72
N ARG A 56 52.02 0.60 -4.42
CA ARG A 56 51.38 1.92 -4.47
C ARG A 56 50.01 1.87 -5.16
N ARG A 57 49.93 1.22 -6.32
CA ARG A 57 48.70 1.12 -7.12
C ARG A 57 47.61 0.27 -6.45
N VAL A 58 47.98 -0.74 -5.65
CA VAL A 58 47.01 -1.54 -4.87
C VAL A 58 46.16 -0.65 -3.97
N ALA A 59 46.76 0.32 -3.29
CA ALA A 59 46.04 1.20 -2.37
C ALA A 59 44.98 2.02 -3.13
N SER A 60 45.36 2.62 -4.26
CA SER A 60 44.45 3.39 -5.11
C SER A 60 43.32 2.54 -5.70
N GLU A 61 43.64 1.37 -6.26
CA GLU A 61 42.64 0.47 -6.84
C GLU A 61 41.67 -0.09 -5.79
N ARG A 62 42.15 -0.32 -4.57
CA ARG A 62 41.30 -0.75 -3.45
C ARG A 62 40.27 0.32 -3.10
N VAL A 63 40.66 1.60 -3.10
CA VAL A 63 39.71 2.71 -2.88
C VAL A 63 38.66 2.76 -3.97
N LEU A 64 39.05 2.57 -5.24
CA LEU A 64 38.09 2.54 -6.36
C LEU A 64 37.09 1.39 -6.24
N ILE A 65 37.56 0.18 -5.93
CA ILE A 65 36.66 -0.98 -5.75
C ILE A 65 35.74 -0.78 -4.53
N ASN A 66 36.24 -0.17 -3.44
CA ASN A 66 35.39 0.16 -2.30
C ASN A 66 34.33 1.21 -2.66
N ALA A 67 34.68 2.23 -3.44
CA ALA A 67 33.72 3.21 -3.93
C ALA A 67 32.62 2.56 -4.80
N GLU A 68 32.97 1.55 -5.61
CA GLU A 68 31.98 0.75 -6.35
C GLU A 68 31.05 -0.04 -5.41
N PHE A 69 31.58 -0.61 -4.33
CA PHE A 69 30.75 -1.27 -3.32
C PHE A 69 29.82 -0.30 -2.61
N ASP A 70 30.29 0.91 -2.31
CA ASP A 70 29.46 1.93 -1.65
C ASP A 70 28.37 2.47 -2.59
N ALA A 71 28.67 2.64 -3.88
CA ALA A 71 27.67 2.96 -4.90
C ALA A 71 26.62 1.85 -5.02
N ALA A 72 27.05 0.59 -5.07
CA ALA A 72 26.15 -0.57 -5.10
C ALA A 72 25.28 -0.66 -3.83
N ARG A 73 25.81 -0.32 -2.65
CA ARG A 73 25.03 -0.20 -1.41
C ARG A 73 24.02 0.95 -1.47
N ALA A 74 24.39 2.09 -2.05
CA ALA A 74 23.47 3.21 -2.22
C ALA A 74 22.31 2.83 -3.14
N GLU A 75 22.59 2.16 -4.26
CA GLU A 75 21.56 1.62 -5.16
C GLU A 75 20.66 0.58 -4.47
N LYS A 76 21.24 -0.32 -3.66
CA LYS A 76 20.49 -1.27 -2.83
C LYS A 76 19.57 -0.56 -1.81
N LYS A 77 19.99 0.57 -1.25
CA LYS A 77 19.15 1.38 -0.35
C LYS A 77 18.02 2.09 -1.11
N LEU A 78 18.31 2.67 -2.27
CA LEU A 78 17.32 3.34 -3.11
C LEU A 78 16.27 2.35 -3.65
N SER A 79 16.69 1.17 -4.10
CA SER A 79 15.80 0.08 -4.53
C SER A 79 14.98 -0.52 -3.39
N LYS A 80 15.53 -0.61 -2.17
CA LYS A 80 14.74 -0.97 -0.98
C LYS A 80 13.70 0.09 -0.65
N ASN A 81 14.02 1.37 -0.81
CA ASN A 81 13.05 2.45 -0.61
C ASN A 81 11.97 2.47 -1.71
N SER A 82 12.30 2.17 -2.96
CA SER A 82 11.31 2.05 -4.05
C SER A 82 10.46 0.79 -3.95
N ASN A 83 10.98 -0.30 -3.36
CA ASN A 83 10.17 -1.46 -3.01
C ASN A 83 9.33 -1.24 -1.75
N LYS A 84 9.74 -0.34 -0.85
CA LYS A 84 8.89 0.12 0.27
C LYS A 84 7.71 0.96 -0.24
N THR A 85 7.85 1.65 -1.38
CA THR A 85 6.72 2.35 -2.05
C THR A 85 5.92 1.47 -3.00
N LYS A 86 6.47 0.36 -3.54
CA LYS A 86 5.65 -0.67 -4.22
C LYS A 86 4.79 -1.52 -3.28
N ALA A 87 5.08 -1.51 -1.97
CA ALA A 87 4.18 -2.02 -0.94
C ALA A 87 3.13 -0.97 -0.49
N ALA A 88 3.27 0.29 -0.89
CA ALA A 88 2.36 1.38 -0.55
C ALA A 88 1.17 1.53 -1.53
N SER A 89 1.05 0.67 -2.55
CA SER A 89 -0.13 0.61 -3.44
C SER A 89 -1.18 -0.43 -3.00
N LYS A 90 -0.98 -1.12 -1.87
CA LYS A 90 -1.84 -2.25 -1.50
C LYS A 90 -3.17 -1.85 -0.84
N ASP A 91 -3.31 -0.62 -0.37
CA ASP A 91 -4.52 -0.17 0.32
C ASP A 91 -4.81 1.31 0.03
N MET A 92 -5.47 1.58 -1.09
CA MET A 92 -5.96 2.91 -1.44
C MET A 92 -6.96 3.44 -0.40
N LEU A 93 -7.73 2.54 0.24
CA LEU A 93 -8.72 2.91 1.25
C LEU A 93 -8.07 3.57 2.48
N SER A 94 -6.85 3.19 2.85
CA SER A 94 -6.11 3.84 3.95
C SER A 94 -5.76 5.31 3.70
N SER A 95 -5.74 5.75 2.43
CA SER A 95 -5.50 7.15 2.06
C SER A 95 -6.77 7.98 1.92
N MET A 96 -7.96 7.36 1.99
CA MET A 96 -9.23 8.05 1.80
C MET A 96 -9.63 8.86 3.04
N SER A 97 -10.20 10.03 2.81
CA SER A 97 -10.79 10.84 3.88
C SER A 97 -12.12 10.23 4.36
N ARG A 98 -12.55 10.60 5.56
CA ARG A 98 -13.83 10.14 6.12
C ARG A 98 -15.00 10.57 5.24
N GLU A 99 -14.94 11.78 4.69
CA GLU A 99 -15.95 12.37 3.81
C GLU A 99 -16.11 11.54 2.53
N GLN A 100 -14.98 11.08 1.96
CA GLN A 100 -15.01 10.20 0.79
C GLN A 100 -15.61 8.83 1.12
N MET A 101 -15.29 8.27 2.29
CA MET A 101 -15.88 7.01 2.76
C MET A 101 -17.39 7.13 2.98
N ILE A 102 -17.85 8.27 3.54
CA ILE A 102 -19.29 8.58 3.69
C ILE A 102 -19.96 8.70 2.32
N ALA A 103 -19.33 9.39 1.37
CA ALA A 103 -19.88 9.56 0.02
C ALA A 103 -20.12 8.21 -0.68
N LEU A 104 -19.21 7.24 -0.50
CA LEU A 104 -19.40 5.87 -1.01
C LEU A 104 -20.61 5.18 -0.36
N ALA A 105 -20.71 5.24 0.97
CA ALA A 105 -21.81 4.62 1.72
C ALA A 105 -23.18 5.23 1.35
N VAL A 106 -23.24 6.56 1.23
CA VAL A 106 -24.47 7.26 0.81
C VAL A 106 -24.82 6.94 -0.64
N GLY A 107 -23.83 6.85 -1.53
CA GLY A 107 -24.06 6.46 -2.92
C GLY A 107 -24.68 5.07 -3.05
N TRP A 108 -24.22 4.11 -2.23
CA TRP A 108 -24.81 2.77 -2.16
C TRP A 108 -26.28 2.80 -1.71
N ILE A 109 -26.62 3.53 -0.64
CA ILE A 109 -28.02 3.66 -0.19
C ILE A 109 -28.91 4.29 -1.26
N LYS A 110 -28.42 5.33 -1.95
CA LYS A 110 -29.22 5.96 -3.02
C LYS A 110 -29.53 5.00 -4.16
N LYS A 111 -28.55 4.19 -4.58
CA LYS A 111 -28.76 3.16 -5.61
C LYS A 111 -29.80 2.13 -5.17
N GLN A 112 -29.79 1.74 -3.89
CA GLN A 112 -30.79 0.83 -3.32
C GLN A 112 -32.18 1.48 -3.25
N ASP A 113 -32.27 2.73 -2.78
CA ASP A 113 -33.53 3.47 -2.71
C ASP A 113 -34.13 3.65 -4.12
N GLU A 114 -33.34 3.97 -5.14
CA GLU A 114 -33.78 4.07 -6.55
C GLU A 114 -34.31 2.72 -7.08
N GLU A 115 -33.58 1.62 -6.84
CA GLU A 115 -34.01 0.27 -7.24
C GLU A 115 -35.32 -0.16 -6.53
N HIS A 116 -35.54 0.28 -5.28
CA HIS A 116 -36.74 -0.05 -4.52
C HIS A 116 -37.93 0.86 -4.84
N GLU A 117 -37.71 2.16 -5.08
CA GLU A 117 -38.77 3.13 -5.37
C GLU A 117 -39.46 2.80 -6.70
N ASP A 118 -38.71 2.36 -7.72
CA ASP A 118 -39.26 1.92 -9.01
C ASP A 118 -40.19 0.70 -8.85
N VAL A 119 -39.90 -0.20 -7.92
CA VAL A 119 -40.71 -1.40 -7.67
C VAL A 119 -41.98 -1.06 -6.88
N VAL A 120 -41.88 -0.21 -5.86
CA VAL A 120 -43.02 0.18 -5.02
C VAL A 120 -43.96 1.14 -5.75
N ALA A 121 -43.44 2.11 -6.51
CA ALA A 121 -44.27 3.01 -7.32
C ALA A 121 -45.03 2.26 -8.43
N ALA A 122 -44.47 1.15 -8.93
CA ALA A 122 -45.12 0.31 -9.92
C ALA A 122 -46.20 -0.62 -9.33
N GLN A 123 -46.20 -0.86 -8.01
CA GLN A 123 -47.13 -1.78 -7.34
C GLN A 123 -48.11 -1.01 -6.45
N SER A 124 -49.40 -1.03 -6.79
CA SER A 124 -50.45 -0.55 -5.88
C SER A 124 -50.62 -1.54 -4.73
N LEU A 125 -49.86 -1.34 -3.65
CA LEU A 125 -49.88 -2.20 -2.47
C LEU A 125 -51.20 -2.04 -1.70
N SER A 126 -51.76 -3.17 -1.26
CA SER A 126 -52.90 -3.25 -0.36
C SER A 126 -52.51 -2.96 1.09
N ASP A 127 -53.49 -2.63 1.94
CA ASP A 127 -53.25 -2.31 3.37
C ASP A 127 -52.52 -3.42 4.15
N GLY A 128 -52.74 -4.69 3.78
CA GLY A 128 -52.06 -5.84 4.38
C GLY A 128 -50.59 -5.93 3.96
N GLU A 129 -50.30 -5.74 2.68
CA GLU A 129 -48.92 -5.70 2.16
C GLU A 129 -48.15 -4.51 2.73
N TRP A 130 -48.82 -3.37 2.97
CA TRP A 130 -48.24 -2.22 3.67
C TRP A 130 -47.79 -2.55 5.10
N HIS A 131 -48.53 -3.40 5.82
CA HIS A 131 -48.14 -3.82 7.17
C HIS A 131 -46.91 -4.71 7.14
N GLU A 132 -46.81 -5.63 6.16
CA GLU A 132 -45.63 -6.48 5.98
C GLU A 132 -44.38 -5.65 5.63
N VAL A 133 -44.52 -4.65 4.77
CA VAL A 133 -43.43 -3.70 4.44
C VAL A 133 -42.98 -2.94 5.70
N LEU A 134 -43.92 -2.40 6.48
CA LEU A 134 -43.60 -1.69 7.72
C LEU A 134 -42.93 -2.59 8.76
N ASP A 135 -43.35 -3.84 8.91
CA ASP A 135 -42.78 -4.79 9.86
C ASP A 135 -41.35 -5.19 9.47
N THR A 136 -41.13 -5.38 8.16
CA THR A 136 -39.79 -5.62 7.60
C THR A 136 -38.87 -4.44 7.89
N LEU A 137 -39.30 -3.21 7.60
CA LEU A 137 -38.51 -2.00 7.86
C LEU A 137 -38.20 -1.78 9.34
N ARG A 138 -39.13 -2.12 10.25
CA ARG A 138 -38.90 -2.06 11.70
C ARG A 138 -37.90 -3.11 12.16
N THR A 139 -37.97 -4.31 11.58
CA THR A 139 -37.02 -5.39 11.82
C THR A 139 -35.63 -4.94 11.37
N ASP A 140 -35.51 -4.35 10.18
CA ASP A 140 -34.26 -3.80 9.67
C ASP A 140 -33.70 -2.66 10.53
N GLU A 141 -34.54 -1.71 10.97
CA GLU A 141 -34.16 -0.64 11.91
C GLU A 141 -33.63 -1.24 13.22
N GLY A 142 -34.33 -2.23 13.79
CA GLY A 142 -33.96 -2.91 15.02
C GLY A 142 -32.64 -3.67 14.89
N MET A 143 -32.46 -4.41 13.80
CA MET A 143 -31.22 -5.12 13.49
C MET A 143 -30.05 -4.16 13.32
N ALA A 144 -30.24 -3.07 12.58
CA ALA A 144 -29.20 -2.06 12.35
C ALA A 144 -28.79 -1.37 13.66
N ALA A 145 -29.76 -1.02 14.52
CA ALA A 145 -29.50 -0.41 15.82
C ALA A 145 -28.76 -1.35 16.78
N TYR A 146 -29.17 -2.63 16.81
CA TYR A 146 -28.48 -3.66 17.60
C TYR A 146 -27.03 -3.82 17.13
N ALA A 147 -26.82 -3.93 15.83
CA ALA A 147 -25.52 -4.18 15.27
C ALA A 147 -24.55 -2.99 15.41
N LEU A 148 -25.08 -1.74 15.38
CA LEU A 148 -24.32 -0.55 15.77
C LEU A 148 -23.80 -0.62 17.21
N LYS A 149 -24.63 -1.12 18.14
CA LYS A 149 -24.27 -1.26 19.56
C LYS A 149 -23.17 -2.30 19.76
N GLU A 150 -23.29 -3.45 19.09
CA GLU A 150 -22.32 -4.54 19.17
C GLU A 150 -21.07 -4.32 18.29
N ASN A 151 -21.03 -3.24 17.50
CA ASN A 151 -20.03 -3.03 16.44
C ASN A 151 -19.93 -4.22 15.47
N ASP A 152 -21.04 -4.90 15.23
CA ASP A 152 -21.14 -5.95 14.24
C ASP A 152 -21.56 -5.34 12.91
N TYR A 153 -20.65 -5.34 11.94
CA TYR A 153 -20.89 -4.81 10.60
C TYR A 153 -21.01 -5.93 9.56
N CYS A 154 -21.23 -7.18 10.00
CA CYS A 154 -21.24 -8.37 9.13
C CYS A 154 -22.18 -8.24 7.92
N PHE A 155 -23.35 -7.62 8.11
CA PHE A 155 -24.37 -7.47 7.08
C PHE A 155 -24.03 -6.38 6.05
N CYS A 156 -23.28 -5.34 6.43
CA CYS A 156 -22.80 -4.32 5.48
C CYS A 156 -21.48 -4.69 4.80
N LEU A 157 -20.80 -5.77 5.23
CA LEU A 157 -19.52 -6.18 4.66
C LEU A 157 -19.58 -6.57 3.18
N PRO A 158 -20.55 -7.37 2.71
CA PRO A 158 -20.66 -7.70 1.30
C PRO A 158 -20.79 -6.45 0.44
N GLU A 159 -21.66 -5.52 0.86
CA GLU A 159 -21.92 -4.29 0.11
C GLU A 159 -20.73 -3.34 0.12
N ALA A 160 -20.10 -3.11 1.28
CA ALA A 160 -18.87 -2.32 1.35
C ALA A 160 -17.77 -2.90 0.42
N LYS A 161 -17.64 -4.23 0.33
CA LYS A 161 -16.69 -4.88 -0.58
C LYS A 161 -17.08 -4.71 -2.05
N ASN A 162 -18.37 -4.76 -2.37
CA ASN A 162 -18.87 -4.58 -3.73
C ASN A 162 -18.68 -3.14 -4.19
N THR A 163 -19.03 -2.14 -3.39
CA THR A 163 -18.79 -0.72 -3.70
C THR A 163 -17.30 -0.45 -3.93
N LEU A 164 -16.40 -0.99 -3.08
CA LEU A 164 -14.96 -0.84 -3.30
C LEU A 164 -14.48 -1.48 -4.61
N LYS A 165 -15.05 -2.64 -5.01
CA LYS A 165 -14.74 -3.29 -6.29
C LYS A 165 -15.24 -2.47 -7.48
N GLU A 166 -16.47 -1.95 -7.41
CA GLU A 166 -17.07 -1.10 -8.46
C GLU A 166 -16.20 0.13 -8.74
N HIS A 167 -15.73 0.79 -7.67
CA HIS A 167 -14.85 1.95 -7.76
C HIS A 167 -13.37 1.59 -7.98
N ARG A 168 -13.04 0.29 -8.16
CA ARG A 168 -11.66 -0.22 -8.35
C ARG A 168 -10.69 0.22 -7.26
N ILE A 169 -11.17 0.37 -6.03
CA ILE A 169 -10.38 0.77 -4.86
C ILE A 169 -9.73 -0.48 -4.26
N THR A 170 -8.39 -0.48 -4.14
CA THR A 170 -7.68 -1.56 -3.45
C THR A 170 -7.81 -1.40 -1.93
N TYR A 171 -8.04 -2.52 -1.24
CA TYR A 171 -8.22 -2.53 0.21
C TYR A 171 -7.65 -3.79 0.86
N ASP A 172 -7.31 -3.69 2.14
CA ASP A 172 -7.00 -4.83 3.00
C ASP A 172 -8.02 -4.89 4.17
N GLN A 173 -8.68 -6.03 4.31
CA GLN A 173 -9.71 -6.25 5.33
C GLN A 173 -9.18 -6.12 6.76
N LYS A 174 -7.87 -6.33 6.97
CA LYS A 174 -7.25 -6.25 8.28
C LYS A 174 -6.96 -4.82 8.71
N THR A 175 -7.04 -3.84 7.81
CA THR A 175 -6.65 -2.46 8.12
C THR A 175 -7.75 -1.72 8.90
N LEU A 176 -7.31 -0.75 9.70
CA LEU A 176 -8.23 0.11 10.44
C LEU A 176 -9.13 0.92 9.51
N ALA A 177 -8.64 1.26 8.31
CA ALA A 177 -9.41 1.98 7.29
C ALA A 177 -10.62 1.17 6.82
N PHE A 178 -10.44 -0.13 6.58
CA PHE A 178 -11.55 -1.02 6.23
C PHE A 178 -12.58 -1.10 7.36
N LYS A 179 -12.15 -1.28 8.61
CA LYS A 179 -13.06 -1.28 9.78
C LYS A 179 -13.84 0.04 9.92
N LYS A 180 -13.17 1.17 9.69
CA LYS A 180 -13.80 2.50 9.69
C LYS A 180 -14.85 2.63 8.60
N LEU A 181 -14.52 2.20 7.38
CA LEU A 181 -15.48 2.18 6.26
C LEU A 181 -16.69 1.31 6.58
N SER A 182 -16.49 0.08 7.08
CA SER A 182 -17.60 -0.83 7.41
C SER A 182 -18.52 -0.25 8.47
N ARG A 183 -17.95 0.44 9.47
CA ARG A 183 -18.74 1.18 10.46
C ARG A 183 -19.51 2.35 9.84
N ILE A 184 -18.92 3.09 8.91
CA ILE A 184 -19.61 4.19 8.21
C ILE A 184 -20.79 3.65 7.39
N PHE A 185 -20.62 2.54 6.68
CA PHE A 185 -21.70 1.87 5.95
C PHE A 185 -22.85 1.49 6.88
N LEU A 186 -22.51 0.93 8.05
CA LEU A 186 -23.47 0.57 9.09
C LEU A 186 -24.23 1.79 9.65
N GLU A 187 -23.52 2.89 9.96
CA GLU A 187 -24.12 4.14 10.44
C GLU A 187 -25.08 4.73 9.40
N VAL A 188 -24.68 4.73 8.13
CA VAL A 188 -25.49 5.25 7.02
C VAL A 188 -26.72 4.37 6.76
N TYR A 189 -26.58 3.04 6.81
CA TYR A 189 -27.70 2.11 6.68
C TYR A 189 -28.72 2.25 7.80
N ALA A 190 -28.27 2.29 9.06
CA ALA A 190 -29.15 2.48 10.21
C ALA A 190 -29.93 3.81 10.12
N GLY A 191 -29.25 4.87 9.67
CA GLY A 191 -29.90 6.15 9.38
C GLY A 191 -30.95 6.05 8.28
N SER A 192 -30.70 5.25 7.24
CA SER A 192 -31.68 5.02 6.16
C SER A 192 -32.89 4.21 6.61
N ALA A 193 -32.67 3.09 7.31
CA ALA A 193 -33.75 2.24 7.82
C ALA A 193 -34.71 3.03 8.73
N LYS A 194 -34.15 3.81 9.66
CA LYS A 194 -34.94 4.72 10.52
C LYS A 194 -35.75 5.73 9.72
N ARG A 195 -35.16 6.31 8.67
CA ARG A 195 -35.89 7.24 7.79
C ARG A 195 -36.98 6.56 7.00
N ALA A 196 -36.75 5.37 6.46
CA ALA A 196 -37.77 4.60 5.77
C ALA A 196 -38.98 4.39 6.70
N VAL A 197 -38.75 3.91 7.93
CA VAL A 197 -39.82 3.76 8.93
C VAL A 197 -40.55 5.09 9.21
N SER A 198 -39.84 6.21 9.37
CA SER A 198 -40.47 7.53 9.60
C SER A 198 -41.24 8.06 8.38
N ARG A 199 -40.71 7.91 7.15
CA ARG A 199 -41.41 8.28 5.91
C ARG A 199 -42.75 7.56 5.83
N HIS A 200 -42.77 6.26 6.11
CA HIS A 200 -44.00 5.47 6.07
C HIS A 200 -44.94 5.73 7.27
N LYS A 201 -44.46 6.31 8.37
CA LYS A 201 -45.29 6.81 9.48
C LYS A 201 -45.85 8.22 9.24
N GLY A 202 -45.46 8.89 8.15
CA GLY A 202 -45.85 10.28 7.88
C GLY A 202 -45.05 11.33 8.65
N GLU A 203 -43.96 10.95 9.33
CA GLU A 203 -43.05 11.88 10.00
C GLU A 203 -41.97 12.35 9.01
N LEU A 204 -42.02 13.63 8.63
CA LEU A 204 -40.98 14.26 7.82
C LEU A 204 -39.70 14.44 8.65
N LEU A 205 -38.71 13.56 8.44
CA LEU A 205 -37.36 13.78 8.95
C LEU A 205 -36.61 14.76 8.04
N ALA A 206 -35.78 15.63 8.63
CA ALA A 206 -34.95 16.59 7.90
C ALA A 206 -34.06 15.89 6.86
N PRO A 207 -33.82 16.51 5.68
CA PRO A 207 -32.94 15.97 4.66
C PRO A 207 -31.51 15.79 5.20
N ASP A 208 -30.80 14.79 4.67
CA ASP A 208 -29.49 14.33 5.16
C ASP A 208 -28.59 15.45 5.70
N THR A 209 -28.13 15.32 6.94
CA THR A 209 -27.05 16.16 7.49
C THR A 209 -25.71 15.94 6.78
N TYR A 210 -25.64 14.99 5.85
CA TYR A 210 -24.51 14.75 4.96
C TYR A 210 -24.55 15.62 3.68
N SER A 211 -25.55 16.48 3.52
CA SER A 211 -25.75 17.35 2.35
C SER A 211 -24.61 18.34 2.06
N HIS A 212 -23.65 18.53 2.96
CA HIS A 212 -22.44 19.33 2.67
C HIS A 212 -21.42 18.64 1.75
N THR A 213 -21.53 17.34 1.48
CA THR A 213 -20.62 16.65 0.54
C THR A 213 -21.15 16.57 -0.90
N SER A 214 -22.38 17.02 -1.18
CA SER A 214 -22.93 17.07 -2.54
C SER A 214 -22.15 17.98 -3.49
N GLY A 215 -21.28 18.86 -2.97
CA GLY A 215 -20.34 19.66 -3.78
C GLY A 215 -19.01 18.97 -4.13
N LEU A 216 -18.69 17.81 -3.54
CA LEU A 216 -17.39 17.14 -3.72
C LEU A 216 -17.41 15.99 -4.73
N ILE A 217 -18.59 15.46 -5.07
CA ILE A 217 -18.73 14.34 -6.01
C ILE A 217 -18.45 14.77 -7.46
N ALA A 218 -18.54 16.07 -7.78
CA ALA A 218 -18.23 16.58 -9.12
C ALA A 218 -16.73 16.71 -9.45
N SER A 219 -15.82 16.46 -8.49
CA SER A 219 -14.38 16.69 -8.69
C SER A 219 -13.50 15.44 -8.67
N VAL A 220 -14.05 14.25 -8.36
CA VAL A 220 -13.28 13.00 -8.43
C VAL A 220 -13.35 12.43 -9.85
N ARG A 221 -12.65 13.07 -10.79
CA ARG A 221 -12.16 12.39 -11.99
C ARG A 221 -10.90 11.62 -11.59
N PHE A 222 -10.97 10.29 -11.68
CA PHE A 222 -9.78 9.43 -11.76
C PHE A 222 -9.21 9.45 -13.17
#